data_AF-A0A2A4KEH0-F1
#
_entry.id   AF-A0A2A4KEH0-F1
#
_cell.length_a   1.000
_cell.length_b   1.000
_cell.length_c   1.000
_cell.angle_alpha   90.00
_cell.angle_beta   90.00
_cell.angle_gamma   90.00
#
_symmetry.space_group_name_H-M   'P 1'
#
loop_
_entity.id
_entity.type
_entity.pdbx_description
1 polymer ?
#
loop_
_entity_poly.entity_id
_entity_poly.type
_entity_poly.pdbx_seq_one_letter_code
_entity_poly.pdbx_strand_id
1 'polypeptide(L)'
;MAAQAPGFLDKTSVFKGCPAGHTFFHVDPHGLATMCKVGRENPIDLMSEGLDGLLRLPGIADAQMLRTGGCGGCQLSGTCRVCRPLAKAYQEAKAPLNT
;
A
#
# COMPACT_ATOMS: atom_id res chain seq x y z
N MET A 1 -28.46 -4.57 -9.39
CA MET A 1 -27.00 -4.56 -9.12
C MET A 1 -26.37 -5.70 -9.90
N ALA A 2 -25.45 -5.42 -10.82
CA ALA A 2 -24.65 -6.48 -11.43
C ALA A 2 -23.59 -6.93 -10.41
N ALA A 3 -23.72 -8.14 -9.88
CA ALA A 3 -22.67 -8.74 -9.06
C ALA A 3 -21.51 -9.16 -9.98
N GLN A 4 -20.27 -8.95 -9.54
CA GLN A 4 -19.11 -9.50 -10.26
C GLN A 4 -19.21 -11.02 -10.36
N ALA A 5 -18.84 -11.58 -11.51
CA ALA A 5 -18.87 -13.02 -11.74
C ALA A 5 -17.97 -13.74 -10.71
N PRO A 6 -18.50 -14.67 -9.88
CA PRO A 6 -17.78 -15.26 -8.74
C PRO A 6 -16.43 -15.88 -9.11
N GLY A 7 -16.34 -16.50 -10.30
CA GLY A 7 -15.11 -17.15 -10.78
C GLY A 7 -13.93 -16.23 -11.12
N PHE A 8 -14.04 -14.92 -10.88
CA PHE A 8 -12.96 -13.95 -11.12
C PHE A 8 -12.51 -13.21 -9.86
N LEU A 9 -13.11 -13.48 -8.70
CA LEU A 9 -12.81 -12.76 -7.46
C LEU A 9 -11.45 -13.16 -6.86
N ASP A 10 -10.99 -14.40 -7.06
CA ASP A 10 -9.85 -14.99 -6.31
C ASP A 10 -8.59 -15.27 -7.15
N LYS A 11 -8.45 -14.63 -8.31
CA LYS A 11 -7.35 -14.90 -9.27
C LYS A 11 -6.06 -14.13 -9.05
N THR A 12 -5.94 -13.35 -7.97
CA THR A 12 -4.73 -12.58 -7.70
C THR A 12 -3.57 -13.49 -7.29
N SER A 13 -2.44 -13.34 -7.97
CA SER A 13 -1.20 -14.03 -7.62
C SER A 13 -0.64 -13.51 -6.28
N VAL A 14 0.27 -14.28 -5.67
CA VAL A 14 1.06 -13.82 -4.51
C VAL A 14 1.71 -12.48 -4.84
N PHE A 15 1.64 -11.53 -3.91
CA PHE A 15 2.22 -10.20 -4.11
C PHE A 15 3.74 -10.27 -4.15
N LYS A 16 4.36 -9.78 -5.23
CA LYS A 16 5.82 -9.83 -5.45
C LYS A 16 6.53 -8.48 -5.30
N GLY A 17 5.79 -7.39 -5.12
CA GLY A 17 6.34 -6.04 -5.05
C GLY A 17 5.46 -5.03 -5.80
N CYS A 18 5.76 -3.75 -5.63
CA CYS A 18 5.08 -2.63 -6.28
C CYS A 18 6.09 -1.47 -6.46
N PRO A 19 6.14 -0.80 -7.63
CA PRO A 19 7.08 0.30 -7.86
C PRO A 19 6.59 1.66 -7.33
N ALA A 20 5.59 1.65 -6.44
CA ALA A 20 5.06 2.84 -5.77
C ALA A 20 6.16 3.60 -5.01
N GLY A 21 6.19 4.92 -5.13
CA GLY A 21 7.23 5.79 -4.58
C GLY A 21 8.55 5.80 -5.35
N HIS A 22 8.73 4.92 -6.35
CA HIS A 22 9.94 4.85 -7.18
C HIS A 22 9.70 5.30 -8.61
N THR A 23 8.65 4.78 -9.26
CA THR A 23 8.32 5.14 -10.66
C THR A 23 7.04 5.95 -10.78
N PHE A 24 6.25 6.01 -9.71
CA PHE A 24 5.05 6.81 -9.61
C PHE A 24 4.76 7.14 -8.15
N PHE A 25 3.97 8.18 -7.93
CA PHE A 25 3.49 8.55 -6.60
C PHE A 25 2.10 9.16 -6.69
N HIS A 26 1.45 9.31 -5.54
CA HIS A 26 0.16 9.96 -5.42
C HIS A 26 0.33 11.32 -4.76
N VAL A 27 -0.33 12.34 -5.30
CA VAL A 27 -0.46 13.66 -4.68
C VAL A 27 -1.94 13.94 -4.50
N ASP A 28 -2.33 14.37 -3.31
CA ASP A 28 -3.71 14.79 -3.06
C ASP A 28 -3.95 16.27 -3.44
N PRO A 29 -5.19 16.78 -3.40
CA PRO A 29 -5.48 18.17 -3.75
C PRO A 29 -4.81 19.23 -2.86
N HIS A 30 -4.26 18.84 -1.70
CA HIS A 30 -3.54 19.72 -0.79
C HIS A 30 -2.03 19.74 -1.05
N GLY A 31 -1.54 19.01 -2.07
CA GLY A 31 -0.12 18.94 -2.39
C GLY A 31 0.66 17.91 -1.57
N LEU A 32 -0.02 17.03 -0.84
CA LEU A 32 0.64 16.00 -0.04
C LEU A 32 1.00 14.77 -0.89
N ALA A 33 2.29 14.60 -1.15
CA ALA A 33 2.84 13.46 -1.89
C ALA A 33 3.04 12.23 -1.01
N THR A 34 2.61 11.08 -1.49
CA THR A 34 2.65 9.78 -0.80
C THR A 34 2.98 8.68 -1.81
N MET A 35 3.46 7.52 -1.35
CA MET A 35 3.98 6.51 -2.27
C MET A 35 2.93 5.98 -3.25
N CYS A 36 1.67 5.88 -2.83
CA CYS A 36 0.54 5.54 -3.69
C CYS A 36 -0.80 5.95 -3.05
N LYS A 37 -1.90 5.77 -3.79
CA LYS A 37 -3.25 6.10 -3.30
C LYS A 37 -3.65 5.35 -2.02
N VAL A 38 -3.12 4.15 -1.78
CA VAL A 38 -3.46 3.31 -0.62
C VAL A 38 -2.52 3.59 0.55
N GLY A 39 -1.22 3.63 0.31
CA GLY A 39 -0.20 3.93 1.33
C GLY A 39 0.00 5.44 1.51
N ARG A 40 -0.92 6.06 2.26
CA ARG A 40 -0.95 7.51 2.50
C ARG A 40 -0.21 7.95 3.76
N GLU A 41 0.65 7.10 4.32
CA GLU A 41 1.42 7.42 5.52
C GLU A 41 2.65 8.26 5.15
N ASN A 42 3.14 9.07 6.09
CA ASN A 42 4.33 9.92 5.93
C ASN A 42 4.30 10.78 4.66
N PRO A 43 3.27 11.64 4.49
CA PRO A 43 3.20 12.53 3.33
C PRO A 43 4.36 13.52 3.32
N ILE A 44 4.80 13.87 2.11
CA ILE A 44 5.73 14.97 1.83
C ILE A 44 4.88 16.15 1.38
N ASP A 45 5.07 17.31 1.99
CA ASP A 45 4.38 18.53 1.57
C ASP A 45 5.12 19.17 0.41
N LEU A 46 4.61 19.00 -0.81
CA LEU A 46 5.26 19.55 -2.00
C LEU A 46 5.23 21.09 -2.05
N MET A 47 4.31 21.73 -1.33
CA MET A 47 4.20 23.19 -1.32
C MET A 47 5.30 23.83 -0.49
N SER A 48 5.76 23.16 0.58
CA SER A 48 6.83 23.65 1.46
C SER A 48 8.19 23.01 1.17
N GLU A 49 8.25 21.72 0.84
CA GLU A 49 9.50 20.97 0.66
C GLU A 49 9.94 20.85 -0.80
N GLY A 50 9.00 20.96 -1.75
CA GLY A 50 9.26 20.82 -3.17
C GLY A 50 9.95 19.49 -3.55
N LEU A 51 10.90 19.57 -4.49
CA LEU A 51 11.61 18.40 -4.99
C LEU A 51 12.56 17.77 -3.97
N ASP A 52 13.16 18.56 -3.09
CA ASP A 52 14.09 18.06 -2.08
C ASP A 52 13.38 17.12 -1.09
N GLY A 53 12.15 17.48 -0.68
CA GLY A 53 11.29 16.58 0.07
C GLY A 53 11.00 15.30 -0.70
N LEU A 54 10.62 15.44 -1.98
CA LEU A 54 10.21 14.33 -2.85
C LEU A 54 11.31 13.27 -3.03
N LEU A 55 12.59 13.66 -2.99
CA LEU A 55 13.72 12.71 -3.05
C LEU A 55 13.73 11.66 -1.92
N ARG A 56 13.02 11.92 -0.81
CA ARG A 56 12.90 10.97 0.31
C ARG A 56 11.83 9.91 0.08
N LEU A 57 10.94 10.10 -0.90
CA LEU A 57 9.78 9.24 -1.11
C LEU A 57 10.11 7.77 -1.37
N PRO A 58 11.14 7.41 -2.16
CA PRO A 58 11.54 6.01 -2.36
C PRO A 58 11.84 5.28 -1.03
N GLY A 59 12.59 5.91 -0.13
CA GLY A 59 12.92 5.33 1.18
C GLY A 59 11.68 5.19 2.09
N ILE A 60 10.76 6.16 2.04
CA ILE A 60 9.47 6.06 2.74
C ILE A 60 8.64 4.89 2.19
N ALA A 61 8.61 4.72 0.87
CA ALA A 61 7.85 3.67 0.21
C ALA A 61 8.40 2.28 0.55
N ASP A 62 9.72 2.11 0.52
CA ASP A 62 10.38 0.86 0.90
C ASP A 62 10.06 0.48 2.35
N ALA A 63 10.13 1.45 3.27
CA ALA A 63 9.78 1.25 4.67
C ALA A 63 8.30 0.83 4.84
N GLN A 64 7.37 1.46 4.11
CA GLN A 64 5.94 1.12 4.17
C GLN A 64 5.62 -0.23 3.54
N MET A 65 6.45 -0.75 2.66
CA MET A 65 6.29 -2.08 2.07
C MET A 65 6.80 -3.21 2.96
N LEU A 66 7.59 -2.91 4.00
CA LEU A 66 8.08 -3.91 4.95
C LEU A 66 6.94 -4.62 5.67
N ARG A 67 7.06 -5.95 5.81
CA ARG A 67 6.08 -6.80 6.51
C ARG A 67 6.23 -6.72 8.04
N THR A 68 6.10 -5.51 8.59
CA THR A 68 6.15 -5.22 10.03
C THR A 68 4.76 -5.17 10.66
N GLY A 69 4.67 -5.09 12.00
CA GLY A 69 3.40 -4.98 12.73
C GLY A 69 2.55 -6.25 12.63
N GLY A 70 1.28 -6.14 12.21
CA GLY A 70 0.36 -7.27 12.07
C GLY A 70 0.78 -8.35 11.06
N CYS A 71 1.83 -8.12 10.27
CA CYS A 71 2.46 -9.16 9.46
C CYS A 71 3.43 -10.05 10.27
N GLY A 72 3.97 -9.56 11.39
CA GLY A 72 4.81 -10.33 12.31
C GLY A 72 3.98 -11.42 12.99
N GLY A 73 4.30 -12.68 12.71
CA GLY A 73 3.52 -13.83 13.19
C GLY A 73 2.28 -14.16 12.35
N CYS A 74 1.99 -13.42 11.27
CA CYS A 74 0.90 -13.75 10.37
C CYS A 74 1.26 -14.98 9.53
N GLN A 75 0.47 -16.05 9.65
CA GLN A 75 0.67 -17.31 8.93
C GLN A 75 0.56 -17.16 7.40
N LEU A 76 -0.21 -16.18 6.94
CA LEU A 76 -0.37 -15.88 5.52
C LEU A 76 0.69 -14.92 4.98
N SER A 77 1.57 -14.36 5.83
CA SER A 77 2.52 -13.33 5.40
C SER A 77 3.32 -13.80 4.18
N GLY A 78 3.92 -14.99 4.23
CA GLY A 78 4.71 -15.56 3.12
C GLY A 78 3.97 -15.69 1.78
N THR A 79 2.65 -15.90 1.81
CA THR A 79 1.80 -16.13 0.63
C THR A 79 0.79 -15.02 0.39
N CYS A 80 0.91 -13.90 1.10
CA CYS A 80 -0.05 -12.80 1.06
C CYS A 80 -0.17 -12.24 -0.36
N ARG A 81 -1.41 -12.10 -0.84
CA ARG A 81 -1.73 -11.65 -2.20
C ARG A 81 -1.94 -10.14 -2.31
N VAL A 82 -1.91 -9.43 -1.18
CA VAL A 82 -2.11 -7.98 -1.12
C VAL A 82 -0.84 -7.26 -0.68
N CYS A 83 -0.69 -6.01 -1.10
CA CYS A 83 0.42 -5.17 -0.68
C CYS A 83 0.31 -4.82 0.82
N ARG A 84 1.43 -4.45 1.43
CA ARG A 84 1.48 -4.14 2.87
C ARG A 84 0.51 -3.03 3.31
N PRO A 85 0.35 -1.90 2.59
CA PRO A 85 -0.63 -0.87 2.94
C PRO A 85 -2.07 -1.38 2.94
N LEU A 86 -2.44 -2.19 1.94
CA LEU A 86 -3.78 -2.75 1.86
C LEU A 86 -4.02 -3.79 2.97
N ALA A 87 -3.01 -4.63 3.26
CA ALA A 87 -3.06 -5.53 4.40
C ALA A 87 -3.26 -4.78 5.72
N LYS A 88 -2.60 -3.63 5.90
CA LYS A 88 -2.81 -2.75 7.07
C LYS A 88 -4.26 -2.30 7.17
N ALA A 89 -4.80 -1.75 6.08
CA ALA A 89 -6.18 -1.28 6.04
C ALA A 89 -7.19 -2.39 6.38
N TYR A 90 -6.98 -3.62 5.88
CA TYR A 90 -7.81 -4.77 6.25
C TYR A 90 -7.69 -5.15 7.73
N GLN A 91 -6.48 -5.12 8.29
CA GLN A 91 -6.25 -5.39 9.71
C GLN A 91 -6.98 -4.36 10.59
N GLU A 92 -6.86 -3.07 10.26
CA GLU A 92 -7.51 -1.97 10.98
C GLU A 92 -9.04 -2.06 10.89
N ALA A 93 -9.56 -2.44 9.73
CA ALA A 93 -10.98 -2.68 9.52
C ALA A 93 -11.49 -4.00 10.15
N LYS A 94 -10.60 -4.82 10.73
CA LYS A 94 -10.91 -6.18 11.23
C LYS A 94 -11.63 -7.02 10.17
N ALA A 95 -11.21 -6.87 8.91
CA ALA A 95 -11.85 -7.56 7.80
C ALA A 95 -11.73 -9.09 7.99
N PRO A 96 -12.81 -9.85 7.72
CA PRO A 96 -12.76 -11.30 7.85
C PRO A 96 -11.80 -11.89 6.82
N LEU A 97 -11.02 -12.89 7.26
CA LEU A 97 -10.24 -13.71 6.35
C LEU A 97 -11.18 -14.73 5.70
N ASN A 98 -11.78 -14.35 4.58
CA ASN A 98 -12.46 -15.31 3.72
C ASN A 98 -11.37 -15.99 2.89
N THR A 99 -10.96 -17.18 3.31
CA THR A 99 -9.97 -18.04 2.65
C THR A 99 -10.59 -18.86 1.53
#